data_AF-A0A5K0VDN6-F1
#
_entry.id   AF-A0A5K0VDN6-F1
#
_cell.length_a   1.000
_cell.length_b   1.000
_cell.length_c   1.000
_cell.angle_alpha   90.00
_cell.angle_beta   90.00
_cell.angle_gamma   90.00
#
_symmetry.space_group_name_H-M   'P 1'
#
loop_
_entity.id
_entity.type
_entity.pdbx_description
1 polymer ?
#
loop_
_entity_poly.entity_id
_entity_poly.type
_entity_poly.pdbx_seq_one_letter_code
_entity_poly.pdbx_strand_id
1 'polypeptide(L)' 'SCIGQQRCSVAVSNTEFGGDPCPNILKRVAVEAICGYT' A
#
# COMPACT_ATOMS: atom_id res chain seq x y z
N SER A 1 0.34 -6.40 -3.30
CA SER A 1 -0.44 -7.30 -2.42
C SER A 1 -1.96 -7.12 -2.63
N CYS A 2 -2.47 -7.18 -3.87
CA CYS A 2 -3.90 -6.92 -4.16
C CYS A 2 -4.42 -7.56 -5.46
N ILE A 3 -3.55 -7.83 -6.44
CA ILE A 3 -3.94 -8.38 -7.74
C ILE A 3 -4.52 -9.79 -7.59
N GLY A 4 -5.63 -10.06 -8.29
CA GLY A 4 -6.31 -11.36 -8.25
C GLY A 4 -7.19 -11.56 -7.01
N GLN A 5 -7.39 -10.54 -6.18
CA GLN A 5 -8.27 -10.62 -5.01
C GLN A 5 -9.45 -9.66 -5.15
N GLN A 6 -10.64 -10.11 -4.74
CA GLN A 6 -11.85 -9.27 -4.69
C GLN A 6 -11.72 -8.12 -3.68
N ARG A 7 -10.89 -8.29 -2.65
CA ARG A 7 -10.59 -7.31 -1.62
C ARG A 7 -9.18 -7.54 -1.11
N CYS A 8 -8.47 -6.47 -0.80
CA CYS A 8 -7.18 -6.52 -0.13
C CYS A 8 -7.11 -5.47 1.00
N SER A 9 -6.13 -5.65 1.89
CA SER A 9 -5.76 -4.66 2.90
C SER A 9 -4.25 -4.53 2.88
N VAL A 10 -3.74 -3.30 2.91
CA VAL A 10 -2.31 -3.01 2.96
C VAL A 10 -2.04 -2.27 4.25
N ALA A 11 -1.17 -2.82 5.10
CA ALA A 11 -0.80 -2.17 6.35
C ALA A 11 0.10 -0.95 6.05
N VAL A 12 -0.21 0.18 6.67
CA VAL A 12 0.60 1.40 6.54
C VAL A 12 1.76 1.34 7.54
N SER A 13 2.91 0.81 7.11
CA SER A 13 4.11 0.72 7.95
C SER A 13 5.41 0.81 7.15
N ASN A 14 6.47 1.34 7.75
CA ASN A 14 7.77 1.47 7.08
C ASN A 14 8.26 0.13 6.52
N THR A 15 8.09 -0.98 7.25
CA THR A 15 8.56 -2.31 6.81
C THR A 15 7.87 -2.79 5.54
N GLU A 16 6.57 -2.54 5.39
CA GLU A 16 5.80 -2.94 4.20
C GLU A 16 6.17 -2.10 2.97
N PHE A 17 6.69 -0.89 3.17
CA PHE A 17 7.11 0.04 2.10
C PHE A 17 8.64 0.07 1.89
N GLY A 18 9.37 -0.96 2.35
CA GLY A 18 10.81 -1.10 2.08
C GLY A 18 11.73 -0.30 3.01
N GLY A 19 11.22 0.20 4.13
CA GLY A 19 11.96 0.95 5.14
C GLY A 19 11.42 2.36 5.34
N ASP A 20 12.16 3.16 6.12
CA ASP A 20 11.85 4.57 6.29
C ASP A 20 12.61 5.41 5.23
N PRO A 21 11.92 5.97 4.21
CA PRO A 21 12.58 6.77 3.19
C PRO A 21 13.04 8.15 3.69
N CYS A 22 12.47 8.64 4.80
CA CYS A 22 12.78 9.95 5.38
C CYS A 22 12.40 10.00 6.87
N PRO A 23 13.35 9.75 7.80
CA PRO A 23 13.08 9.72 9.23
C PRO A 23 12.51 11.04 9.76
N ASN A 24 11.63 10.94 10.76
CA ASN A 24 11.00 12.07 11.47
C ASN A 24 10.05 12.94 10.63
N ILE A 25 9.65 12.48 9.45
CA ILE A 25 8.64 13.15 8.62
C ILE A 25 7.37 12.31 8.60
N LEU A 26 6.22 12.97 8.81
CA LEU A 26 4.92 12.35 8.62
C LEU A 26 4.72 11.98 7.15
N LYS A 27 4.54 10.68 6.91
CA LYS A 27 4.34 10.11 5.59
C LYS A 27 2.86 9.94 5.27
N ARG A 28 2.52 10.04 3.99
CA ARG A 28 1.17 9.81 3.47
C ARG A 28 1.26 8.80 2.34
N VAL A 29 0.30 7.89 2.29
CA VAL A 29 0.17 6.90 1.23
C VAL A 29 -1.11 7.22 0.46
N ALA A 30 -1.01 7.24 -0.87
CA ALA A 30 -2.16 7.31 -1.77
C ALA A 30 -2.26 5.96 -2.50
N VAL A 31 -3.49 5.48 -2.67
CA VAL A 31 -3.77 4.20 -3.34
C VAL A 31 -4.80 4.43 -4.41
N GLU A 32 -4.57 3.83 -5.58
CA GLU A 32 -5.52 3.75 -6.68
C GLU A 32 -5.66 2.28 -7.07
N ALA A 33 -6.88 1.84 -7.37
CA ALA A 33 -7.18 0.45 -7.72
C ALA A 33 -8.19 0.39 -8.86
N ILE A 34 -8.01 -0.60 -9.74
CA ILE A 34 -8.95 -0.91 -10.83
C ILE A 34 -9.47 -2.31 -10.58
N CYS A 35 -10.79 -2.44 -10.47
CA CYS A 35 -11.46 -3.74 -10.40
C CYS A 35 -11.77 -4.22 -11.82
N GLY A 36 -11.48 -5.50 -12.10
CA GLY A 36 -11.82 -6.15 -13.35
C GLY A 36 -12.53 -7.47 -13.12
N TYR A 37 -13.41 -7.85 -14.05
CA TYR A 37 -13.90 -9.22 -14.16
C TYR A 37 -12.83 -9.99 -14.94
N THR A 38 -12.00 -10.76 -14.26
CA THR A 38 -11.19 -11.80 -14.92
C THR A 38 -12.10 -12.93 -15.37
#